data_AF-A0AAV6YIW1-F1
#
_entry.id   AF-A0AAV6YIW1-F1
#
_cell.length_a   1.000
_cell.length_b   1.000
_cell.length_c   1.000
_cell.angle_alpha   90.00
_cell.angle_beta   90.00
_cell.angle_gamma   90.00
#
_symmetry.space_group_name_H-M   'P 1'
#
loop_
_entity.id
_entity.type
_entity.pdbx_description
1 polymer ?
#
loop_
_entity_poly.entity_id
_entity_poly.type
_entity_poly.pdbx_seq_one_letter_code
_entity_poly.pdbx_strand_id
1 'polypeptide(L)'
;MAAPANLHLLRLVLSCRKITAQVTSTSTDSIVAMASSSEQEFAKEHRSKLNRFPRSQMLWDSEIASRIGDKIAIRLREIGISTVRIDAQEELSRPIHYRKMVVPFFHSVKRTGIAVDGAEELTEQSTNYKEPENEAALLESLCRYAEKETLIAEVVSGVYKISVTEQI
;
A
#
# COMPACT_ATOMS: atom_id res chain seq x y z
N MET A 1 22.78 14.90 -20.54
CA MET A 1 23.26 13.92 -19.53
C MET A 1 22.03 13.29 -18.92
N ALA A 2 21.74 12.03 -19.24
CA ALA A 2 20.57 11.32 -18.71
C ALA A 2 20.86 10.94 -17.25
N ALA A 3 19.96 11.31 -16.33
CA ALA A 3 20.02 10.90 -14.93
C ALA A 3 20.19 9.37 -14.84
N PRO A 4 20.95 8.83 -13.86
CA PRO A 4 21.06 7.39 -13.71
C PRO A 4 19.65 6.83 -13.59
N ALA A 5 19.28 5.98 -14.54
CA ALA A 5 17.98 5.31 -14.51
C ALA A 5 17.92 4.54 -13.19
N ASN A 6 17.06 4.96 -12.28
CA ASN A 6 16.86 4.23 -11.04
C ASN A 6 16.43 2.80 -11.40
N LEU A 7 17.36 1.86 -11.24
CA LEU A 7 17.22 0.49 -11.73
C LEU A 7 16.31 -0.35 -10.85
N HIS A 8 15.84 0.15 -9.71
CA HIS A 8 15.12 -0.63 -8.72
C HIS A 8 13.78 0.02 -8.41
N LEU A 9 12.71 -0.70 -8.72
CA LEU A 9 11.32 -0.32 -8.46
C LEU A 9 10.82 -1.03 -7.20
N LEU A 10 10.42 -0.26 -6.20
CA LEU A 10 9.75 -0.74 -5.01
C LEU A 10 8.24 -0.74 -5.26
N ARG A 11 7.62 -1.92 -5.16
CA ARG A 11 6.18 -2.12 -5.28
C ARG A 11 5.62 -2.68 -3.99
N LEU A 12 4.51 -2.11 -3.54
CA LEU A 12 3.76 -2.60 -2.39
C LEU A 12 2.51 -3.35 -2.86
N VAL A 13 2.40 -4.61 -2.44
CA VAL A 13 1.22 -5.44 -2.66
C VAL A 13 0.48 -5.54 -1.33
N LEU A 14 -0.65 -4.85 -1.25
CA LEU A 14 -1.47 -4.73 -0.05
C LEU A 14 -2.75 -5.58 -0.17
N SER A 15 -3.15 -6.18 0.94
CA SER A 15 -4.43 -6.87 1.11
C SER A 15 -4.83 -6.78 2.57
N CYS A 16 -6.10 -6.96 2.93
CA CYS A 16 -6.54 -6.94 4.33
C CYS A 16 -5.81 -7.96 5.24
N ARG A 17 -5.28 -9.04 4.64
CA ARG A 17 -4.58 -10.13 5.34
C ARG A 17 -3.06 -10.07 5.29
N LYS A 18 -2.48 -9.37 4.31
CA LYS A 18 -1.04 -9.41 4.06
C LYS A 18 -0.56 -8.11 3.44
N ILE A 19 0.62 -7.69 3.84
CA ILE A 19 1.40 -6.64 3.19
C ILE A 19 2.71 -7.27 2.69
N THR A 20 3.06 -6.99 1.44
CA THR A 20 4.28 -7.46 0.80
C THR A 20 4.97 -6.27 0.14
N ALA A 21 6.24 -6.05 0.48
CA ALA A 21 7.12 -5.15 -0.23
C ALA A 21 8.00 -5.98 -1.16
N GLN A 22 8.02 -5.64 -2.45
CA GLN A 22 8.87 -6.28 -3.43
C GLN A 22 9.71 -5.22 -4.14
N VAL A 23 10.98 -5.51 -4.36
CA VAL A 23 11.88 -4.66 -5.13
C VAL A 23 12.27 -5.42 -6.38
N THR A 24 11.93 -4.85 -7.53
CA THR A 24 12.18 -5.42 -8.85
C THR A 24 13.23 -4.60 -9.56
N SER A 25 14.14 -5.25 -10.26
CA SER A 25 15.09 -4.57 -11.13
C SER A 25 14.42 -4.23 -12.46
N THR A 26 14.45 -2.97 -12.92
CA THR A 26 13.87 -2.54 -14.19
C THR A 26 14.69 -2.96 -15.40
N SER A 27 15.94 -3.39 -15.20
CA SER A 27 16.81 -3.87 -16.27
C SER A 27 16.64 -5.36 -16.58
N THR A 28 16.24 -6.16 -15.58
CA THR A 28 16.20 -7.63 -15.66
C THR A 28 14.83 -8.20 -15.30
N ASP A 29 13.88 -7.37 -14.86
CA ASP A 29 12.56 -7.74 -14.33
C ASP A 29 12.61 -8.79 -13.20
N SER A 30 13.78 -8.96 -12.58
CA SER A 30 14.00 -9.92 -11.51
C SER A 30 13.69 -9.29 -10.14
N ILE A 31 13.09 -10.08 -9.25
CA ILE A 31 12.86 -9.68 -7.85
C ILE A 31 14.19 -9.74 -7.11
N VAL A 32 14.70 -8.58 -6.71
CA VAL A 32 15.99 -8.44 -6.02
C VAL A 32 15.82 -8.67 -4.52
N ALA A 33 14.75 -8.11 -3.95
CA ALA A 33 14.43 -8.28 -2.55
C ALA A 33 12.91 -8.32 -2.36
N MET A 34 12.48 -9.03 -1.33
CA MET A 34 11.08 -9.09 -0.91
C MET A 34 11.04 -9.02 0.62
N ALA A 35 9.98 -8.49 1.20
CA ALA A 35 9.69 -8.60 2.62
C ALA A 35 8.16 -8.69 2.79
N SER A 36 7.68 -9.54 3.69
CA SER A 36 6.23 -9.74 3.83
C SER A 36 5.80 -10.02 5.26
N SER A 37 4.56 -9.67 5.59
CA SER A 37 3.96 -9.96 6.90
C SER A 37 3.74 -11.46 7.17
N SER A 38 3.94 -12.32 6.16
CA SER A 38 3.85 -13.78 6.30
C SER A 38 5.19 -14.44 6.64
N GLU A 39 6.28 -13.67 6.76
CA GLU A 39 7.57 -14.22 7.18
C GLU A 39 7.54 -14.71 8.64
N GLN A 40 8.44 -15.64 8.97
CA GLN A 40 8.46 -16.35 10.26
C GLN A 40 8.53 -15.40 11.47
N GLU A 41 9.22 -14.27 11.33
CA GLU A 41 9.38 -13.25 12.37
C GLU A 41 8.06 -12.55 12.74
N PHE A 42 7.10 -12.52 11.81
CA PHE A 42 5.77 -11.94 12.00
C PHE A 42 4.69 -13.00 12.27
N ALA A 43 5.02 -14.29 12.12
CA ALA A 43 4.06 -15.37 12.21
C ALA A 43 3.34 -15.44 13.57
N LYS A 44 4.00 -15.07 14.68
CA LYS A 44 3.39 -15.06 16.02
C LYS A 44 2.25 -14.03 16.11
N GLU A 45 2.50 -12.81 15.65
CA GLU A 45 1.53 -11.72 15.68
C GLU A 45 0.40 -11.94 14.67
N HIS A 46 0.75 -12.45 13.48
CA HIS A 46 -0.24 -12.86 12.49
C HIS A 46 -1.17 -13.95 13.03
N ARG A 47 -0.63 -14.99 13.70
CA ARG A 47 -1.42 -16.06 14.32
C ARG A 47 -2.29 -15.55 15.47
N SER A 48 -1.81 -14.63 16.29
CA SER A 48 -2.61 -14.08 17.39
C SER A 48 -3.80 -13.28 16.86
N LYS A 49 -3.64 -12.53 15.76
CA LYS A 49 -4.72 -11.80 15.09
C LYS A 49 -5.70 -12.72 14.36
N LEU A 50 -5.18 -13.79 13.73
CA LEU A 50 -6.00 -14.76 12.99
C LEU A 50 -6.87 -15.64 13.91
N ASN A 51 -6.33 -16.07 15.05
CA ASN A 51 -6.98 -17.00 15.98
C ASN A 51 -7.83 -16.30 17.06
N ARG A 52 -7.97 -14.98 17.00
CA ARG A 52 -8.80 -14.20 17.93
C ARG A 52 -10.28 -14.32 17.56
N PHE A 53 -11.15 -14.37 18.57
CA PHE A 53 -12.59 -14.24 18.40
C PHE A 53 -13.09 -12.97 19.09
N PRO A 54 -13.83 -12.08 18.40
CA PRO A 54 -14.15 -12.11 16.97
C PRO A 54 -12.89 -11.92 16.08
N ARG A 55 -12.94 -12.46 14.85
CA ARG A 55 -11.79 -12.43 13.92
C ARG A 55 -11.54 -10.99 13.45
N SER A 56 -10.28 -10.57 13.46
CA SER A 56 -9.91 -9.30 12.84
C SER A 56 -10.02 -9.41 11.32
N GLN A 57 -10.60 -8.39 10.69
CA GLN A 57 -10.61 -8.25 9.22
C GLN A 57 -9.26 -7.74 8.69
N MET A 58 -8.50 -7.03 9.54
CA MET A 58 -7.20 -6.46 9.24
C MET A 58 -6.11 -7.21 10.02
N LEU A 59 -5.19 -7.87 9.32
CA LEU A 59 -4.13 -8.68 9.96
C LEU A 59 -2.79 -7.96 10.10
N TRP A 60 -2.66 -6.77 9.53
CA TRP A 60 -1.47 -5.93 9.63
C TRP A 60 -1.85 -4.50 10.01
N ASP A 61 -0.98 -3.85 10.76
CA ASP A 61 -1.15 -2.47 11.22
C ASP A 61 0.06 -1.63 10.78
N SER A 62 0.03 -0.33 11.09
CA SER A 62 1.15 0.60 10.88
C SER A 62 2.47 0.13 11.48
N GLU A 63 2.44 -0.55 12.64
CA GLU A 63 3.63 -1.11 13.28
C GLU A 63 4.25 -2.23 12.45
N ILE A 64 3.42 -3.16 11.94
CA ILE A 64 3.86 -4.22 11.03
C ILE A 64 4.42 -3.61 9.75
N ALA A 65 3.77 -2.57 9.20
CA ALA A 65 4.26 -1.87 8.03
C ALA A 65 5.65 -1.26 8.29
N SER A 66 5.86 -0.59 9.43
CA SER A 66 7.19 -0.08 9.81
C SER A 66 8.23 -1.20 9.89
N ARG A 67 7.92 -2.32 10.56
CA ARG A 67 8.88 -3.42 10.70
C ARG A 67 9.24 -4.08 9.37
N ILE A 68 8.30 -4.16 8.44
CA ILE A 68 8.55 -4.65 7.07
C ILE A 68 9.42 -3.66 6.30
N GLY A 69 9.24 -2.35 6.53
CA GLY A 69 10.10 -1.29 6.02
C GLY A 69 11.56 -1.47 6.46
N ASP A 70 11.78 -1.74 7.74
CA ASP A 70 13.13 -1.96 8.28
C ASP A 70 13.73 -3.21 7.63
N LYS A 71 12.92 -4.28 7.48
CA LYS A 71 13.37 -5.55 6.92
C LYS A 71 13.79 -5.43 5.45
N ILE A 72 12.97 -4.78 4.62
CA ILE A 72 13.32 -4.59 3.21
C ILE A 72 14.55 -3.69 3.07
N ALA A 73 14.68 -2.66 3.90
CA ALA A 73 15.82 -1.76 3.87
C ALA A 73 17.12 -2.47 4.28
N ILE A 74 17.08 -3.35 5.28
CA ILE A 74 18.22 -4.20 5.65
C ILE A 74 18.61 -5.09 4.47
N ARG A 75 17.65 -5.79 3.83
CA ARG A 75 17.92 -6.64 2.65
C ARG A 75 18.53 -5.86 1.50
N LEU A 76 18.04 -4.65 1.21
CA LEU A 76 18.60 -3.80 0.16
C LEU A 76 20.03 -3.36 0.48
N ARG A 77 20.30 -3.02 1.75
CA ARG A 77 21.63 -2.63 2.21
C ARG A 77 22.62 -3.79 2.10
N GLU A 78 22.22 -5.01 2.46
CA GLU A 78 23.04 -6.22 2.31
C GLU A 78 23.41 -6.49 0.85
N ILE A 79 22.53 -6.16 -0.09
CA ILE A 79 22.77 -6.28 -1.53
C ILE A 79 23.59 -5.10 -2.08
N GLY A 80 23.71 -3.99 -1.33
CA GLY A 80 24.42 -2.78 -1.75
C GLY A 80 23.57 -1.78 -2.54
N ILE A 81 22.24 -1.89 -2.47
CA ILE A 81 21.31 -0.96 -3.11
C ILE A 81 20.95 0.15 -2.11
N SER A 82 21.18 1.40 -2.50
CA SER A 82 20.90 2.58 -1.67
C SER A 82 19.70 3.42 -2.13
N THR A 83 19.27 3.27 -3.39
CA THR A 83 18.18 4.07 -3.97
C THR A 83 17.13 3.17 -4.60
N VAL A 84 15.86 3.45 -4.30
CA VAL A 84 14.70 2.77 -4.89
C VAL A 84 13.67 3.79 -5.35
N ARG A 85 12.97 3.51 -6.44
CA ARG A 85 11.88 4.34 -6.96
C ARG A 85 10.53 3.72 -6.61
N ILE A 86 9.56 4.57 -6.29
CA ILE A 86 8.16 4.20 -6.11
C ILE A 86 7.33 4.76 -7.26
N ASP A 87 6.30 4.02 -7.68
CA ASP A 87 5.23 4.58 -8.49
C ASP A 87 4.24 5.34 -7.60
N ALA A 88 4.42 6.67 -7.52
CA ALA A 88 3.57 7.53 -6.71
C ALA A 88 2.10 7.48 -7.17
N GLN A 89 1.82 7.28 -8.46
CA GLN A 89 0.45 7.23 -8.97
C GLN A 89 -0.27 5.95 -8.53
N GLU A 90 0.42 4.80 -8.55
CA GLU A 90 -0.14 3.54 -8.02
C GLU A 90 -0.50 3.72 -6.53
N GLU A 91 0.40 4.31 -5.74
CA GLU A 91 0.21 4.46 -4.29
C GLU A 91 -0.84 5.55 -3.95
N LEU A 92 -0.93 6.61 -4.75
CA LEU A 92 -1.94 7.67 -4.69
C LEU A 92 -3.30 7.28 -5.25
N SER A 93 -3.43 6.15 -5.93
CA SER A 93 -4.75 5.62 -6.32
C SER A 93 -5.42 4.84 -5.19
N ARG A 94 -4.64 4.44 -4.16
CA ARG A 94 -5.13 3.56 -3.08
C ARG A 94 -6.12 4.26 -2.16
N PRO A 95 -7.02 3.51 -1.48
CA PRO A 95 -7.89 4.08 -0.46
C PRO A 95 -7.11 4.80 0.66
N ILE A 96 -7.69 5.87 1.20
CA ILE A 96 -7.04 6.77 2.18
C ILE A 96 -6.57 6.01 3.43
N HIS A 97 -7.36 5.04 3.91
CA HIS A 97 -7.00 4.25 5.08
C HIS A 97 -5.70 3.46 4.88
N TYR A 98 -5.48 2.87 3.69
CA TYR A 98 -4.24 2.18 3.38
C TYR A 98 -3.05 3.13 3.32
N ARG A 99 -3.21 4.33 2.75
CA ARG A 99 -2.12 5.32 2.70
C ARG A 99 -1.62 5.68 4.09
N LYS A 100 -2.53 5.98 5.03
CA LYS A 100 -2.18 6.29 6.42
C LYS A 100 -1.39 5.16 7.10
N MET A 101 -1.73 3.90 6.83
CA MET A 101 -1.04 2.75 7.42
C MET A 101 0.31 2.44 6.78
N VAL A 102 0.53 2.87 5.53
CA VAL A 102 1.78 2.67 4.79
C VAL A 102 2.80 3.80 5.03
N VAL A 103 2.37 4.99 5.44
CA VAL A 103 3.28 6.11 5.78
C VAL A 103 4.44 5.68 6.71
N PRO A 104 4.20 4.93 7.81
CA PRO A 104 5.27 4.44 8.68
C PRO A 104 6.27 3.49 8.00
N PHE A 105 5.85 2.74 6.98
CA PHE A 105 6.75 1.91 6.17
C PHE A 105 7.79 2.79 5.45
N PHE A 106 7.36 3.87 4.79
CA PHE A 106 8.30 4.75 4.09
C PHE A 106 9.24 5.50 5.03
N HIS A 107 8.74 5.92 6.21
CA HIS A 107 9.60 6.54 7.21
C HIS A 107 10.68 5.59 7.72
N SER A 108 10.34 4.31 7.93
CA SER A 108 11.28 3.29 8.35
C SER A 108 12.37 3.01 7.30
N VAL A 109 11.99 2.91 6.02
CA VAL A 109 12.95 2.73 4.91
C VAL A 109 13.91 3.92 4.82
N LYS A 110 13.39 5.15 4.86
CA LYS A 110 14.19 6.38 4.87
C LYS A 110 15.11 6.47 6.09
N ARG A 111 14.61 6.09 7.29
CA ARG A 111 15.40 6.04 8.53
C ARG A 111 16.60 5.09 8.41
N THR A 112 16.46 4.03 7.63
CA THR A 112 17.50 3.05 7.34
C THR A 112 18.43 3.52 6.21
N GLY A 113 18.38 4.80 5.81
CA GLY A 113 19.33 5.39 4.86
C GLY A 113 19.15 4.93 3.41
N ILE A 114 18.02 4.31 3.08
CA ILE A 114 17.63 4.04 1.70
C ILE A 114 16.87 5.25 1.17
N ALA A 115 17.36 5.83 0.07
CA ALA A 115 16.67 6.91 -0.63
C ALA A 115 15.48 6.34 -1.39
N VAL A 116 14.31 6.95 -1.20
CA VAL A 116 13.05 6.52 -1.81
C VAL A 116 12.50 7.65 -2.66
N ASP A 117 12.71 7.55 -3.96
CA ASP A 117 12.23 8.54 -4.93
C ASP A 117 10.72 8.39 -5.14
N GLY A 118 9.98 9.51 -5.03
CA GLY A 118 8.52 9.55 -5.12
C GLY A 118 7.77 9.38 -3.78
N ALA A 119 8.48 9.15 -2.67
CA ALA A 119 7.84 9.05 -1.35
C ALA A 119 7.41 10.40 -0.75
N GLU A 120 7.93 11.52 -1.26
CA GLU A 120 7.63 12.87 -0.74
C GLU A 120 6.18 13.30 -1.03
N GLU A 121 5.67 12.99 -2.23
CA GLU A 121 4.26 13.21 -2.61
C GLU A 121 3.26 12.47 -1.69
N LEU A 122 3.68 11.34 -1.10
CA LEU A 122 2.84 10.53 -0.24
C LEU A 122 2.76 11.07 1.19
N THR A 123 3.82 11.71 1.68
CA THR A 123 3.86 12.32 3.01
C THR A 123 3.07 13.63 3.09
N GLU A 124 3.05 14.42 2.01
CA GLU A 124 2.40 15.73 1.97
C GLU A 124 0.87 15.65 1.92
N GLN A 125 0.31 14.57 1.35
CA GLN A 125 -1.14 14.38 1.32
C GLN A 125 -1.71 13.83 2.64
N SER A 126 -0.90 13.17 3.47
CA SER A 126 -1.34 12.71 4.79
C SER A 126 -1.43 13.84 5.83
N THR A 127 -0.66 14.92 5.68
CA THR A 127 -0.67 16.08 6.59
C THR A 127 -1.68 17.16 6.18
N ASN A 128 -2.20 17.13 4.95
CA ASN A 128 -3.25 18.05 4.48
C ASN A 128 -4.68 17.56 4.79
N TYR A 129 -4.86 16.86 5.89
CA TYR A 129 -6.16 16.62 6.50
C TYR A 129 -6.12 17.20 7.91
N LYS A 130 -6.64 18.43 8.07
CA LYS A 130 -7.17 18.85 9.36
C LYS A 130 -8.13 17.75 9.83
N GLU A 131 -7.85 17.15 10.98
CA GLU A 131 -8.84 16.34 11.66
C GLU A 131 -10.13 17.17 11.76
N PRO A 132 -11.29 16.64 11.33
CA PRO A 132 -12.53 17.36 11.55
C PRO A 132 -12.74 17.41 13.06
N GLU A 133 -12.62 18.61 13.63
CA GLU A 133 -12.74 18.91 15.06
C GLU A 133 -14.18 18.66 15.59
N ASN A 134 -15.08 18.15 14.73
CA ASN A 134 -16.48 17.85 15.03
C ASN A 134 -16.88 16.46 14.49
N GLU A 135 -17.40 15.63 15.40
CA GLU A 135 -17.92 14.28 15.19
C GLU A 135 -19.00 14.21 14.08
N ALA A 136 -19.75 15.30 13.88
CA ALA A 136 -20.76 15.44 12.83
C ALA A 136 -20.18 15.40 11.40
N ALA A 137 -18.98 15.97 11.18
CA ALA A 137 -18.36 15.99 9.86
C ALA A 137 -17.75 14.63 9.46
N LEU A 138 -17.40 13.80 10.46
CA LEU A 138 -16.91 12.44 10.27
C LEU A 138 -18.06 11.52 9.83
N LEU A 139 -19.24 11.65 10.46
CA LEU A 139 -20.45 10.95 10.05
C LEU A 139 -20.94 11.37 8.65
N GLU A 140 -20.90 12.67 8.33
CA GLU A 140 -21.29 13.14 7.00
C GLU A 140 -20.31 12.66 5.90
N SER A 141 -19.01 12.62 6.21
CA SER A 141 -17.99 12.10 5.30
C SER A 141 -18.11 10.59 5.09
N LEU A 142 -18.46 9.84 6.13
CA LEU A 142 -18.73 8.40 6.04
C LEU A 142 -20.03 8.12 5.28
N CYS A 143 -21.09 8.91 5.48
CA CYS A 143 -22.34 8.82 4.70
C CYS A 143 -22.10 9.09 3.21
N ARG A 144 -21.32 10.12 2.85
CA ARG A 144 -20.95 10.38 1.44
C ARG A 144 -20.07 9.28 0.84
N TYR A 145 -19.28 8.59 1.65
CA TYR A 145 -18.49 7.44 1.21
C TYR A 145 -19.37 6.22 0.93
N ALA A 146 -20.39 5.96 1.77
CA ALA A 146 -21.35 4.89 1.57
C ALA A 146 -22.20 5.12 0.29
N GLU A 147 -22.64 6.35 0.03
CA GLU A 147 -23.39 6.70 -1.18
C GLU A 147 -22.55 6.56 -2.47
N LYS A 148 -21.24 6.81 -2.40
CA LYS A 148 -20.34 6.59 -3.53
C LYS A 148 -20.10 5.10 -3.82
N GLU A 149 -20.06 4.24 -2.81
CA GLU A 149 -19.97 2.79 -3.05
C GLU A 149 -21.24 2.22 -3.69
N THR A 150 -22.43 2.72 -3.32
CA THR A 150 -23.69 2.34 -4.00
C THR A 150 -23.74 2.85 -5.45
N LEU A 151 -23.28 4.08 -5.71
CA LEU A 151 -23.21 4.62 -7.08
C LEU A 151 -22.20 3.87 -7.96
N ILE A 152 -21.06 3.46 -7.40
CA ILE A 152 -20.07 2.66 -8.14
C ILE A 152 -20.63 1.23 -8.40
N ALA A 153 -21.37 0.65 -7.46
CA ALA A 153 -22.01 -0.65 -7.67
C ALA A 153 -23.13 -0.61 -8.73
N GLU A 154 -23.95 0.44 -8.77
CA GLU A 154 -24.97 0.63 -9.80
C GLU A 154 -24.36 0.87 -11.19
N VAL A 155 -23.30 1.70 -11.28
CA VAL A 155 -22.58 1.96 -12.54
C VAL A 155 -21.91 0.70 -13.07
N VAL A 156 -21.38 -0.18 -12.21
CA VAL A 156 -20.76 -1.45 -12.63
C VAL A 156 -21.81 -2.49 -13.06
N SER A 157 -23.06 -2.41 -12.56
CA SER A 157 -24.16 -3.27 -13.04
C SER A 157 -24.74 -2.85 -14.40
N GLY A 158 -24.50 -1.60 -14.83
CA GLY A 158 -25.10 -1.00 -16.01
C GLY A 158 -24.36 -1.19 -17.34
N VAL A 159 -23.20 -1.86 -17.36
CA VAL A 159 -22.35 -1.98 -18.56
C VAL A 159 -21.95 -3.44 -18.85
N TYR A 160 -22.92 -4.36 -18.87
CA TYR A 160 -22.81 -5.62 -19.62
C TYR A 160 -24.18 -6.00 -20.21
N LYS A 161 -24.68 -5.20 -21.15
CA LYS A 161 -25.59 -5.70 -22.19
C LYS A 161 -24.76 -5.99 -23.42
N ILE A 162 -24.25 -7.21 -23.47
CA ILE A 162 -23.67 -7.80 -24.67
C ILE A 162 -24.83 -7.99 -25.66
N SER A 163 -24.72 -7.34 -26.82
CA SER A 163 -25.60 -7.50 -27.95
C SER A 163 -25.57 -8.96 -28.43
N VAL A 164 -26.70 -9.67 -28.32
CA VAL A 164 -26.95 -10.87 -29.11
C VAL A 164 -28.05 -10.53 -30.11
N THR A 165 -27.63 -10.17 -31.31
CA THR A 165 -28.47 -10.19 -32.51
C THR A 165 -28.44 -11.61 -33.05
N GLU A 166 -29.58 -12.30 -33.03
CA GLU A 166 -29.81 -13.46 -33.89
C GLU A 166 -31.16 -13.27 -34.57
N GLN A 167 -31.10 -13.23 -35.90
CA GLN A 167 -32.23 -13.15 -36.81
C GLN A 167 -32.78 -14.56 -37.07
N ILE A 168 -34.09 -14.58 -37.36
CA ILE A 168 -34.96 -15.65 -37.91
C ILE A 168 -35.64 -16.52 -36.85
#